data_AF-A0A7V0NZB4-F1
#
_entry.id   AF-A0A7V0NZB4-F1
#
_cell.length_a   1.000
_cell.length_b   1.000
_cell.length_c   1.000
_cell.angle_alpha   90.00
_cell.angle_beta   90.00
_cell.angle_gamma   90.00
#
_symmetry.space_group_name_H-M   'P 1'
#
loop_
_entity.id
_entity.type
_entity.pdbx_description
1 polymer ?
#
loop_
_entity_poly.entity_id
_entity_poly.type
_entity_poly.pdbx_seq_one_letter_code
_entity_poly.pdbx_strand_id
1 'polypeptide(L)'
;MWNYNSKDDEDLQESDITLATVELGIDVDINEYTKGHVLVLWEEDDTEQVEVDEGTITLGGTGDIPYYLSAGKMYVSFGNFNSHFISDPITLAIGETRESAALVGYANDYVDTSAGAFNGDIDKIDRDNKVESFVVSIKGTVSSGLRRRKWKPLHVIGVDEVSRKKGHQYLTLVYDLERKRLIWVGKDREEETMNKFFQWLGKRRARSIKAACCDMWAPYLKSIRDHLPQATVVFDRFHIVQHLNRALDDVRREEVKKLKGEERIDMKKTRYILLKNPRNLKPKEKRRLSYLIKLNNRIIRGYFLKESFQEFWDYVSRGWAEKKLKHWLWWASHSRLEPMKEFAKRVRRHLDGILAWTKLRVSNGALEGMNNKVKLVSHRAFGFRNVDNYIANIFHCCANLPI
;
A
#
# COMPACT_ATOMS: atom_id res chain seq x y z
N MET A 1 -24.63 35.57 -45.29
CA MET A 1 -25.37 34.37 -44.85
C MET A 1 -24.41 33.51 -44.05
N TRP A 2 -24.44 33.36 -42.73
CA TRP A 2 -25.38 33.77 -41.68
C TRP A 2 -24.55 33.94 -40.38
N ASN A 3 -24.96 34.90 -39.56
CA ASN A 3 -24.50 35.14 -38.18
C ASN A 3 -24.75 33.94 -37.27
N TYR A 4 -23.91 33.74 -36.24
CA TYR A 4 -24.45 33.58 -34.89
C TYR A 4 -23.52 34.14 -33.81
N ASN A 5 -24.18 34.70 -32.80
CA ASN A 5 -23.74 35.64 -31.79
C ASN A 5 -22.90 35.01 -30.67
N SER A 6 -22.05 35.85 -30.08
CA SER A 6 -21.57 35.71 -28.70
C SER A 6 -22.71 35.97 -27.70
N LYS A 7 -22.81 35.19 -26.61
CA LYS A 7 -22.59 35.65 -25.23
C LYS A 7 -23.20 34.71 -24.16
N ASP A 8 -22.42 34.65 -23.07
CA ASP A 8 -22.77 34.47 -21.66
C ASP A 8 -22.86 33.05 -21.07
N ASP A 9 -21.90 32.85 -20.16
CA ASP A 9 -21.79 31.91 -19.06
C ASP A 9 -23.12 31.68 -18.31
N GLU A 10 -23.38 30.43 -17.93
CA GLU A 10 -23.88 30.13 -16.59
C GLU A 10 -23.47 28.71 -16.15
N ASP A 11 -22.95 28.66 -14.93
CA ASP A 11 -22.47 27.49 -14.21
C ASP A 11 -23.53 26.38 -14.07
N LEU A 12 -23.18 25.15 -14.45
CA LEU A 12 -23.61 23.95 -13.72
C LEU A 12 -22.43 22.98 -13.61
N GLN A 13 -21.69 23.11 -12.51
CA GLN A 13 -21.00 21.98 -11.89
C GLN A 13 -22.07 21.06 -11.29
N GLU A 14 -22.60 20.12 -12.07
CA GLU A 14 -23.10 18.88 -11.49
C GLU A 14 -21.92 17.90 -11.46
N SER A 15 -21.36 17.74 -10.26
CA SER A 15 -20.59 16.54 -9.97
C SER A 15 -21.60 15.42 -9.77
N ASP A 16 -21.96 14.72 -10.85
CA ASP A 16 -22.64 13.43 -10.73
C ASP A 16 -21.64 12.43 -10.13
N ILE A 17 -21.66 12.34 -8.80
CA ILE A 17 -21.26 11.12 -8.12
C ILE A 17 -22.46 10.20 -8.28
N THR A 18 -22.49 9.43 -9.37
CA THR A 18 -23.38 8.28 -9.50
C THR A 18 -22.88 7.22 -8.53
N LEU A 19 -23.70 6.89 -7.55
CA LEU A 19 -23.40 5.92 -6.52
C LEU A 19 -23.94 4.57 -7.03
N ALA A 20 -23.22 4.01 -8.02
CA ALA A 20 -23.69 2.90 -8.83
C ALA A 20 -24.27 1.71 -8.02
N THR A 21 -23.63 1.36 -6.89
CA THR A 21 -24.00 0.20 -6.08
C THR A 21 -23.61 0.38 -4.60
N VAL A 22 -24.48 0.01 -3.66
CA VAL A 22 -24.22 -0.10 -2.22
C VAL A 22 -24.41 -1.53 -1.76
N GLU A 23 -23.40 -2.08 -1.11
CA GLU A 23 -23.43 -3.41 -0.47
C GLU A 23 -23.37 -3.28 1.06
N LEU A 24 -24.31 -3.91 1.75
CA LEU A 24 -24.32 -4.06 3.20
C LEU A 24 -24.20 -5.54 3.57
N GLY A 25 -23.02 -5.94 4.06
CA GLY A 25 -22.77 -7.28 4.59
C GLY A 25 -22.96 -7.34 6.12
N ILE A 26 -23.71 -8.32 6.59
CA ILE A 26 -23.95 -8.61 8.01
C ILE A 26 -23.46 -10.03 8.27
N ASP A 27 -22.40 -10.15 9.07
CA ASP A 27 -21.89 -11.42 9.60
C ASP A 27 -22.35 -11.59 11.06
N VAL A 28 -22.94 -12.74 11.38
CA VAL A 28 -23.41 -13.08 12.72
C VAL A 28 -22.84 -14.43 13.16
N ASP A 29 -22.02 -14.42 14.20
CA ASP A 29 -21.64 -15.65 14.91
C ASP A 29 -22.81 -16.04 15.85
N ILE A 30 -23.64 -16.98 15.42
CA ILE A 30 -24.84 -17.43 16.15
C ILE A 30 -24.40 -18.29 17.36
N ASN A 31 -23.38 -19.12 17.17
CA ASN A 31 -22.69 -19.86 18.23
C ASN A 31 -21.27 -20.26 17.76
N GLU A 32 -20.53 -21.00 18.59
CA GLU A 32 -19.15 -21.43 18.30
C GLU A 32 -19.00 -22.23 16.99
N TYR A 33 -20.09 -22.83 16.48
CA TYR A 33 -20.08 -23.70 15.31
C TYR A 33 -21.03 -23.23 14.20
N THR A 34 -21.68 -22.08 14.33
CA THR A 34 -22.72 -21.61 13.40
C THR A 34 -22.54 -20.14 13.08
N LYS A 35 -22.40 -19.84 11.79
CA LYS A 35 -22.25 -18.48 11.27
C LYS A 35 -23.35 -18.19 10.27
N GLY A 36 -23.94 -17.00 10.35
CA GLY A 36 -24.82 -16.45 9.33
C GLY A 36 -24.11 -15.33 8.59
N HIS A 37 -24.24 -15.28 7.28
CA HIS A 37 -23.81 -14.17 6.43
C HIS A 37 -24.99 -13.73 5.58
N VAL A 38 -25.27 -12.43 5.58
CA VAL A 38 -26.27 -11.83 4.68
C VAL A 38 -25.63 -10.63 4.00
N LEU A 39 -25.62 -10.62 2.68
CA LEU A 39 -25.20 -9.50 1.86
C LEU A 39 -26.42 -8.90 1.19
N VAL A 40 -26.59 -7.59 1.33
CA VAL A 40 -27.71 -6.85 0.76
C VAL A 40 -27.17 -5.84 -0.24
N LEU A 41 -27.74 -5.81 -1.44
CA LEU A 41 -27.35 -4.95 -2.55
C LEU A 41 -28.44 -3.91 -2.82
N TRP A 42 -28.00 -2.69 -3.11
CA TRP A 42 -28.86 -1.62 -3.61
C TRP A 42 -28.15 -0.94 -4.78
N GLU A 43 -28.83 -0.80 -5.92
CA GLU A 43 -28.31 -0.16 -7.13
C GLU A 43 -29.20 1.03 -7.51
N GLU A 44 -28.58 2.12 -7.95
CA GLU A 44 -29.25 3.42 -8.14
C GLU A 44 -30.15 3.46 -9.40
N ASP A 45 -29.91 2.56 -10.37
CA ASP A 45 -30.59 2.55 -11.68
C ASP A 45 -31.78 1.57 -11.78
N ASP A 46 -32.01 0.72 -10.78
CA ASP A 46 -33.16 -0.21 -10.78
C ASP A 46 -34.35 0.40 -10.02
N THR A 47 -35.51 0.43 -10.67
CA THR A 47 -36.78 0.92 -10.10
C THR A 47 -37.34 0.07 -8.93
N GLU A 48 -36.55 -0.82 -8.32
CA GLU A 48 -37.00 -1.75 -7.29
C GLU A 48 -36.08 -1.87 -6.06
N GLN A 49 -36.65 -2.51 -5.04
CA GLN A 49 -36.26 -2.50 -3.63
C GLN A 49 -34.90 -3.16 -3.36
N VAL A 50 -34.30 -2.78 -2.22
CA VAL A 50 -33.16 -3.45 -1.56
C VAL A 50 -33.23 -4.98 -1.70
N GLU A 51 -32.29 -5.60 -2.42
CA GLU A 51 -32.28 -7.04 -2.70
C GLU A 51 -31.26 -7.77 -1.80
N VAL A 52 -31.61 -8.97 -1.33
CA VAL A 52 -30.65 -9.83 -0.62
C VAL A 52 -29.79 -10.55 -1.64
N ASP A 53 -28.55 -10.10 -1.78
CA ASP A 53 -27.56 -10.60 -2.72
C ASP A 53 -27.04 -11.99 -2.34
N GLU A 54 -26.59 -12.14 -1.10
CA GLU A 54 -26.20 -13.42 -0.52
C GLU A 54 -26.91 -13.63 0.81
N GLY A 55 -27.20 -14.89 1.13
CA GLY A 55 -27.77 -15.27 2.41
C GLY A 55 -27.40 -16.70 2.72
N THR A 56 -26.40 -16.90 3.57
CA THR A 56 -25.85 -18.22 3.88
C THR A 56 -25.80 -18.49 5.37
N ILE A 57 -26.01 -19.77 5.70
CA ILE A 57 -25.76 -20.31 7.03
C ILE A 57 -24.67 -21.36 6.90
N THR A 58 -23.57 -21.17 7.60
CA THR A 58 -22.44 -22.10 7.66
C THR A 58 -22.36 -22.75 9.03
N LEU A 59 -22.37 -24.07 9.05
CA LEU A 59 -22.14 -24.92 10.22
C LEU A 59 -20.73 -25.52 10.15
N GLY A 60 -19.95 -25.43 11.23
CA GLY A 60 -18.59 -25.96 11.31
C GLY A 60 -17.53 -25.07 10.63
N GLY A 61 -16.42 -25.66 10.19
CA GLY A 61 -15.31 -24.94 9.54
C GLY A 61 -14.51 -24.04 10.48
N THR A 62 -14.59 -24.29 11.78
CA THR A 62 -13.80 -23.61 12.81
C THR A 62 -12.49 -24.36 13.05
N GLY A 63 -11.50 -23.72 13.67
CA GLY A 63 -10.14 -24.28 13.82
C GLY A 63 -10.07 -25.68 14.44
N ASP A 64 -11.12 -26.09 15.17
CA ASP A 64 -11.23 -27.39 15.83
C ASP A 64 -12.06 -28.42 15.03
N ILE A 65 -12.91 -27.99 14.08
CA ILE A 65 -13.75 -28.85 13.24
C ILE A 65 -13.48 -28.54 11.76
N PRO A 66 -12.68 -29.38 11.07
CA PRO A 66 -12.25 -29.11 9.71
C PRO A 66 -13.34 -29.34 8.65
N TYR A 67 -14.51 -29.86 9.04
CA TYR A 67 -15.63 -30.06 8.15
C TYR A 67 -16.64 -28.92 8.31
N TYR A 68 -17.23 -28.50 7.20
CA TYR A 68 -18.29 -27.49 7.20
C TYR A 68 -19.43 -27.86 6.26
N LEU A 69 -20.62 -27.35 6.58
CA LEU A 69 -21.80 -27.38 5.74
C LEU A 69 -22.28 -25.93 5.58
N SER A 70 -22.39 -25.45 4.34
CA SER A 70 -22.95 -24.13 4.05
C SER A 70 -24.18 -24.27 3.17
N ALA A 71 -25.27 -23.60 3.52
CA ALA A 71 -26.50 -23.62 2.73
C ALA A 71 -27.14 -22.23 2.64
N GLY A 72 -27.72 -21.91 1.48
CA GLY A 72 -28.41 -20.64 1.24
C GLY A 72 -28.18 -20.08 -0.17
N LYS A 73 -28.54 -18.82 -0.38
CA LYS A 73 -28.31 -18.10 -1.66
C LYS A 73 -26.84 -17.66 -1.69
N MET A 74 -26.04 -18.25 -2.57
CA MET A 74 -24.59 -18.00 -2.66
C MET A 74 -24.07 -18.21 -4.06
N TYR A 75 -22.88 -17.66 -4.34
CA TYR A 75 -22.18 -17.94 -5.59
C TYR A 75 -21.62 -19.36 -5.60
N VAL A 76 -22.00 -20.14 -6.62
CA VAL A 76 -21.51 -21.51 -6.82
C VAL A 76 -20.35 -21.48 -7.79
N SER A 77 -19.20 -22.04 -7.40
CA SER A 77 -17.95 -21.94 -8.17
C SER A 77 -17.89 -22.91 -9.36
N PHE A 78 -18.26 -22.49 -10.58
CA PHE A 78 -17.95 -23.25 -11.80
C PHE A 78 -16.63 -22.76 -12.40
N GLY A 79 -15.53 -23.43 -12.01
CA GLY A 79 -14.21 -22.91 -12.32
C GLY A 79 -13.95 -21.67 -11.47
N ASN A 80 -13.30 -21.85 -10.33
CA ASN A 80 -13.02 -20.77 -9.39
C ASN A 80 -12.01 -19.78 -9.99
N PHE A 81 -12.49 -18.82 -10.77
CA PHE A 81 -11.77 -17.60 -11.04
C PHE A 81 -12.00 -16.70 -9.84
N ASN A 82 -11.15 -16.81 -8.83
CA ASN A 82 -11.19 -15.89 -7.69
C ASN A 82 -11.03 -14.43 -8.18
N SER A 83 -12.12 -13.77 -8.53
CA SER A 83 -12.18 -12.34 -8.76
C SER A 83 -12.27 -11.70 -7.38
N HIS A 84 -11.13 -11.32 -6.85
CA HIS A 84 -11.07 -10.51 -5.62
C HIS A 84 -11.23 -9.03 -5.96
N PHE A 85 -11.99 -8.74 -7.02
CA PHE A 85 -11.96 -7.46 -7.71
C PHE A 85 -13.20 -6.62 -7.37
N ILE A 86 -13.09 -5.28 -7.42
CA ILE A 86 -14.28 -4.40 -7.26
C ILE A 86 -15.26 -4.56 -8.44
N SER A 87 -14.75 -4.98 -9.60
CA SER A 87 -15.56 -5.33 -10.76
C SER A 87 -15.18 -6.72 -11.24
N ASP A 88 -16.17 -7.57 -11.43
CA ASP A 88 -15.93 -8.94 -11.83
C ASP A 88 -15.47 -9.04 -13.30
N PRO A 89 -14.42 -9.82 -13.61
CA PRO A 89 -14.03 -10.05 -14.98
C PRO A 89 -15.17 -10.77 -15.70
N ILE A 90 -15.37 -10.48 -17.00
CA ILE A 90 -16.42 -11.09 -17.83
C ILE A 90 -16.45 -12.63 -17.72
N THR A 91 -15.30 -13.27 -17.53
CA THR A 91 -15.20 -14.72 -17.34
C THR A 91 -15.84 -15.21 -16.03
N LEU A 92 -15.86 -14.37 -15.00
CA LEU A 92 -16.58 -14.60 -13.76
C LEU A 92 -18.07 -14.36 -13.93
N ALA A 93 -18.45 -13.24 -14.55
CA ALA A 93 -19.85 -12.90 -14.80
C ALA A 93 -20.58 -13.94 -15.64
N ILE A 94 -19.85 -14.68 -16.49
CA ILE A 94 -20.37 -15.80 -17.30
C ILE A 94 -20.32 -17.15 -16.52
N GLY A 95 -19.47 -17.28 -15.51
CA GLY A 95 -19.16 -18.55 -14.83
C GLY A 95 -19.65 -18.69 -13.39
N GLU A 96 -20.06 -17.61 -12.72
CA GLU A 96 -20.66 -17.67 -11.39
C GLU A 96 -22.18 -17.54 -11.50
N THR A 97 -22.91 -18.55 -11.02
CA THR A 97 -24.36 -18.53 -10.95
C THR A 97 -24.78 -18.27 -9.50
N ARG A 98 -25.62 -17.26 -9.29
CA ARG A 98 -26.17 -16.88 -7.99
C ARG A 98 -27.40 -17.72 -7.71
N GLU A 99 -27.22 -18.82 -7.01
CA GLU A 99 -28.28 -19.81 -6.81
C GLU A 99 -28.42 -20.24 -5.36
N SER A 100 -29.56 -20.85 -5.05
CA SER A 100 -29.72 -21.56 -3.78
C SER A 100 -28.93 -22.85 -3.82
N ALA A 101 -27.89 -22.94 -2.99
CA ALA A 101 -26.95 -24.06 -2.96
C ALA A 101 -26.78 -24.64 -1.56
N ALA A 102 -26.36 -25.90 -1.52
CA ALA A 102 -25.86 -26.57 -0.32
C ALA A 102 -24.49 -27.18 -0.62
N LEU A 103 -23.49 -26.80 0.17
CA LEU A 103 -22.08 -27.20 0.04
C LEU A 103 -21.63 -27.92 1.30
N VAL A 104 -21.02 -29.09 1.14
CA VAL A 104 -20.26 -29.78 2.19
C VAL A 104 -18.79 -29.67 1.86
N GLY A 105 -17.98 -29.24 2.82
CA GLY A 105 -16.55 -29.07 2.60
C GLY A 105 -15.70 -29.58 3.75
N TYR A 106 -14.44 -29.82 3.41
CA TYR A 106 -13.35 -30.12 4.31
C TYR A 106 -12.26 -29.07 4.07
N ALA A 107 -12.04 -28.24 5.08
CA ALA A 107 -11.02 -27.23 5.09
C ALA A 107 -9.99 -27.57 6.17
N ASN A 108 -8.72 -27.65 5.77
CA ASN A 108 -7.60 -27.70 6.69
C ASN A 108 -6.58 -26.62 6.33
N ASP A 109 -5.49 -26.58 7.09
CA ASP A 109 -4.39 -25.62 6.89
C ASP A 109 -3.76 -25.62 5.48
N TYR A 110 -4.04 -26.63 4.64
CA TYR A 110 -3.39 -26.89 3.35
C TYR A 110 -4.34 -26.83 2.15
N VAL A 111 -5.53 -27.40 2.29
CA VAL A 111 -6.50 -27.58 1.21
C VAL A 111 -7.90 -27.31 1.75
N ASP A 112 -8.67 -26.59 0.95
CA ASP A 112 -10.11 -26.45 1.12
C ASP A 112 -10.79 -27.16 -0.06
N THR A 113 -11.46 -28.26 0.24
CA THR A 113 -12.17 -29.09 -0.74
C THR A 113 -13.64 -29.06 -0.41
N SER A 114 -14.49 -28.73 -1.38
CA SER A 114 -15.93 -28.72 -1.19
C SER A 114 -16.66 -29.36 -2.35
N ALA A 115 -17.80 -29.95 -2.04
CA ALA A 115 -18.73 -30.50 -3.00
C ALA A 115 -20.14 -30.05 -2.63
N GLY A 116 -20.98 -29.74 -3.62
CA GLY A 116 -22.33 -29.30 -3.34
C GLY A 116 -23.27 -29.46 -4.51
N ALA A 117 -24.53 -29.20 -4.23
CA ALA A 117 -25.59 -29.18 -5.22
C ALA A 117 -26.30 -27.83 -5.15
N PHE A 118 -26.82 -27.37 -6.28
CA PHE A 118 -27.57 -26.12 -6.36
C PHE A 118 -28.74 -26.29 -7.32
N ASN A 119 -29.77 -25.47 -7.11
CA ASN A 119 -30.91 -25.38 -8.00
C ASN A 119 -30.56 -24.38 -9.10
N GLY A 120 -30.52 -24.79 -10.37
CA GLY A 120 -30.20 -23.90 -11.49
C GLY A 120 -31.46 -23.61 -12.29
N ASP A 121 -31.77 -22.33 -12.53
CA ASP A 121 -32.97 -21.92 -13.25
C ASP A 121 -32.75 -22.01 -14.79
N ILE A 122 -32.63 -23.22 -15.35
CA ILE A 122 -32.34 -23.43 -16.80
C ILE A 122 -33.60 -23.72 -17.65
N ASP A 123 -34.75 -24.10 -17.09
CA ASP A 123 -35.98 -24.31 -17.90
C ASP A 123 -37.24 -23.73 -17.25
N LYS A 124 -37.62 -22.50 -17.61
CA LYS A 124 -38.97 -21.96 -17.35
C LYS A 124 -39.98 -22.45 -18.39
N ILE A 125 -40.25 -23.77 -18.44
CA ILE A 125 -41.45 -24.29 -19.14
C ILE A 125 -42.26 -25.30 -18.30
N ASP A 126 -41.77 -25.84 -17.18
CA ASP A 126 -42.63 -26.65 -16.31
C ASP A 126 -42.32 -26.49 -14.81
N ARG A 127 -43.38 -26.46 -14.00
CA ARG A 127 -43.33 -26.11 -12.57
C ARG A 127 -42.87 -27.32 -11.72
N ASP A 128 -41.58 -27.64 -11.71
CA ASP A 128 -41.01 -28.53 -10.69
C ASP A 128 -39.58 -28.09 -10.30
N ASN A 129 -39.39 -27.67 -9.05
CA ASN A 129 -38.08 -27.39 -8.46
C ASN A 129 -37.28 -28.70 -8.34
N LYS A 130 -36.37 -28.98 -9.27
CA LYS A 130 -35.44 -30.11 -9.19
C LYS A 130 -34.02 -29.63 -8.97
N VAL A 131 -33.29 -30.28 -8.07
CA VAL A 131 -31.85 -30.08 -7.89
C VAL A 131 -31.15 -30.70 -9.09
N GLU A 132 -30.72 -29.89 -10.05
CA GLU A 132 -30.25 -30.38 -11.36
C GLU A 132 -28.73 -30.31 -11.56
N SER A 133 -27.95 -29.77 -10.61
CA SER A 133 -26.52 -29.59 -10.83
C SER A 133 -25.64 -29.75 -9.59
N PHE A 134 -24.43 -30.29 -9.81
CA PHE A 134 -23.44 -30.62 -8.79
C PHE A 134 -22.10 -29.93 -9.08
N VAL A 135 -21.39 -29.51 -8.03
CA VAL A 135 -20.08 -28.85 -8.11
C VAL A 135 -19.07 -29.53 -7.20
N VAL A 136 -17.81 -29.55 -7.62
CA VAL A 136 -16.65 -29.95 -6.80
C VAL A 136 -15.54 -28.92 -6.96
N SER A 137 -14.98 -28.45 -5.85
CA SER A 137 -13.94 -27.42 -5.80
C SER A 137 -12.77 -27.86 -4.92
N ILE A 138 -11.55 -27.56 -5.34
CA ILE A 138 -10.31 -27.80 -4.58
C ILE A 138 -9.46 -26.52 -4.62
N LYS A 139 -9.16 -25.95 -3.45
CA LYS A 139 -8.39 -24.71 -3.30
C LYS A 139 -7.14 -24.97 -2.47
N GLY A 140 -5.97 -24.67 -3.04
CA GLY A 140 -4.69 -24.71 -2.33
C GLY A 140 -4.41 -23.40 -1.59
N THR A 141 -4.12 -23.46 -0.29
CA THR A 141 -3.93 -22.25 0.53
C THR A 141 -2.46 -21.80 0.55
N VAL A 142 -2.21 -20.48 0.41
CA VAL A 142 -0.88 -19.82 0.45
C VAL A 142 -0.09 -20.12 1.73
N SER A 143 -0.78 -20.50 2.81
CA SER A 143 -0.23 -20.96 4.09
C SER A 143 0.77 -22.11 3.94
N SER A 144 0.55 -23.02 2.99
CA SER A 144 1.41 -24.19 2.75
C SER A 144 2.83 -23.81 2.28
N GLY A 145 2.93 -22.87 1.34
CA GLY A 145 4.21 -22.34 0.83
C GLY A 145 5.00 -21.53 1.87
N LEU A 146 4.29 -20.82 2.77
CA LEU A 146 4.91 -20.08 3.88
C LEU A 146 5.54 -21.02 4.93
N ARG A 147 4.93 -22.19 5.21
CA ARG A 147 5.45 -23.18 6.17
C ARG A 147 6.61 -24.02 5.61
N ARG A 148 6.62 -24.35 4.31
CA ARG A 148 7.73 -25.07 3.64
C ARG A 148 8.98 -24.22 3.41
N ARG A 149 8.89 -22.91 3.67
CA ARG A 149 9.99 -21.96 3.47
C ARG A 149 11.13 -22.23 4.45
N LYS A 150 12.26 -22.72 3.96
CA LYS A 150 13.52 -22.78 4.72
C LYS A 150 14.01 -21.36 4.99
N TRP A 151 14.06 -20.98 6.27
CA TRP A 151 14.52 -19.66 6.71
C TRP A 151 16.06 -19.64 6.81
N LYS A 152 16.70 -18.92 5.88
CA LYS A 152 18.10 -18.51 6.06
C LYS A 152 18.18 -17.37 7.08
N PRO A 153 19.31 -17.19 7.78
CA PRO A 153 19.51 -16.05 8.66
C PRO A 153 19.22 -14.71 7.95
N LEU A 154 18.54 -13.83 8.67
CA LEU A 154 18.23 -12.47 8.25
C LEU A 154 19.29 -11.53 8.83
N HIS A 155 20.03 -10.83 7.98
CA HIS A 155 21.02 -9.85 8.44
C HIS A 155 20.56 -8.42 8.24
N VAL A 156 19.83 -8.15 7.15
CA VAL A 156 19.37 -6.82 6.79
C VAL A 156 17.89 -6.85 6.48
N ILE A 157 17.10 -6.17 7.30
CA ILE A 157 15.65 -6.05 7.08
C ILE A 157 15.30 -4.66 6.58
N GLY A 158 14.23 -4.58 5.78
CA GLY A 158 13.61 -3.33 5.34
C GLY A 158 12.17 -3.29 5.82
N VAL A 159 11.75 -2.18 6.42
CA VAL A 159 10.38 -1.96 6.87
C VAL A 159 9.80 -0.81 6.06
N ASP A 160 8.60 -1.01 5.51
CA ASP A 160 7.90 0.00 4.74
C ASP A 160 6.37 -0.15 4.88
N GLU A 161 5.63 0.86 4.43
CA GLU A 161 4.18 0.93 4.52
C GLU A 161 3.52 0.96 3.14
N VAL A 162 2.42 0.22 3.01
CA VAL A 162 1.54 0.35 1.84
C VAL A 162 0.12 0.70 2.30
N SER A 163 -0.43 1.77 1.72
CA SER A 163 -1.83 2.14 1.90
C SER A 163 -2.74 1.24 1.07
N ARG A 164 -3.79 0.67 1.67
CA ARG A 164 -4.80 -0.15 1.00
C ARG A 164 -5.96 0.67 0.45
N LYS A 165 -6.51 1.59 1.26
CA LYS A 165 -7.48 2.63 0.86
C LYS A 165 -6.85 3.99 1.16
N LYS A 166 -7.09 5.01 0.33
CA LYS A 166 -6.54 6.37 0.56
C LYS A 166 -6.86 6.82 2.00
N GLY A 167 -5.83 6.88 2.86
CA GLY A 167 -5.87 7.56 4.16
C GLY A 167 -6.21 6.75 5.41
N HIS A 168 -6.77 5.53 5.33
CA HIS A 168 -7.38 4.90 6.53
C HIS A 168 -6.88 3.50 6.92
N GLN A 169 -6.27 2.73 6.02
CA GLN A 169 -5.75 1.38 6.35
C GLN A 169 -4.35 1.20 5.74
N TYR A 170 -3.37 0.95 6.61
CA TYR A 170 -1.98 0.71 6.24
C TYR A 170 -1.63 -0.75 6.47
N LEU A 171 -0.75 -1.29 5.65
CA LEU A 171 -0.06 -2.53 5.92
C LEU A 171 1.41 -2.24 6.19
N THR A 172 1.95 -2.86 7.23
CA THR A 172 3.39 -2.88 7.49
C THR A 172 4.01 -4.05 6.76
N LEU A 173 4.97 -3.79 5.87
CA LEU A 173 5.67 -4.82 5.10
C LEU A 173 7.12 -4.91 5.59
N VAL A 174 7.56 -6.12 5.90
CA VAL A 174 8.93 -6.41 6.29
C VAL A 174 9.59 -7.29 5.23
N TYR A 175 10.75 -6.84 4.77
CA TYR A 175 11.49 -7.43 3.67
C TYR A 175 12.89 -7.88 4.07
N ASP A 176 13.38 -8.91 3.40
CA ASP A 176 14.79 -9.30 3.34
C ASP A 176 15.47 -8.43 2.29
N LEU A 177 16.32 -7.48 2.70
CA LEU A 177 16.98 -6.58 1.76
C LEU A 177 18.15 -7.23 1.02
N GLU A 178 18.76 -8.28 1.58
CA GLU A 178 19.82 -9.02 0.89
C GLU A 178 19.22 -9.85 -0.25
N ARG A 179 18.09 -10.51 0.01
CA ARG A 179 17.44 -11.43 -0.93
C ARG A 179 16.32 -10.79 -1.74
N LYS A 180 16.02 -9.51 -1.49
CA LYS A 180 14.92 -8.75 -2.10
C LYS A 180 13.63 -9.58 -2.09
N ARG A 181 13.09 -9.82 -0.89
CA ARG A 181 11.94 -10.70 -0.73
C ARG A 181 11.08 -10.30 0.45
N LEU A 182 9.76 -10.39 0.30
CA LEU A 182 8.84 -10.18 1.40
C LEU A 182 8.97 -11.31 2.45
N ILE A 183 9.05 -10.92 3.72
CA ILE A 183 9.15 -11.83 4.87
C ILE A 183 7.83 -11.88 5.61
N TRP A 184 7.23 -10.71 5.85
CA TRP A 184 6.09 -10.58 6.74
C TRP A 184 5.22 -9.37 6.36
N VAL A 185 3.92 -9.48 6.63
CA VAL A 185 2.94 -8.41 6.44
C VAL A 185 2.09 -8.32 7.70
N GLY A 186 1.93 -7.10 8.22
CA GLY A 186 1.10 -6.79 9.38
C GLY A 186 -0.01 -5.82 9.02
N LYS A 187 -1.15 -5.96 9.71
CA LYS A 187 -2.22 -4.98 9.67
C LYS A 187 -1.80 -3.74 10.47
N ASP A 188 -2.13 -2.59 9.93
CA ASP A 188 -1.86 -1.25 10.48
C ASP A 188 -0.38 -0.87 10.53
N ARG A 189 -0.16 0.39 10.92
CA ARG A 189 1.16 0.96 11.17
C ARG A 189 1.21 1.36 12.64
N GLU A 190 1.49 0.40 13.52
CA GLU A 190 1.59 0.66 14.95
C GLU A 190 2.86 0.04 15.52
N GLU A 191 3.28 0.52 16.71
CA GLU A 191 4.36 -0.12 17.46
C GLU A 191 4.03 -1.60 17.73
N GLU A 192 2.77 -1.89 18.04
CA GLU A 192 2.28 -3.24 18.30
C GLU A 192 2.41 -4.15 17.07
N THR A 193 2.14 -3.62 15.87
CA THR A 193 2.31 -4.37 14.61
C THR A 193 3.75 -4.83 14.44
N MET A 194 4.73 -3.97 14.71
CA MET A 194 6.14 -4.37 14.65
C MET A 194 6.53 -5.33 15.77
N ASN A 195 5.95 -5.18 16.97
CA ASN A 195 6.17 -6.13 18.05
C ASN A 195 5.65 -7.53 17.69
N LYS A 196 4.50 -7.64 17.01
CA LYS A 196 3.97 -8.90 16.46
C LYS A 196 4.94 -9.54 15.46
N PHE A 197 5.59 -8.74 14.61
CA PHE A 197 6.65 -9.25 13.73
C PHE A 197 7.82 -9.85 14.54
N PHE A 198 8.31 -9.17 15.57
CA PHE A 198 9.42 -9.68 16.37
C PHE A 198 9.05 -10.89 17.23
N GLN A 199 7.82 -10.97 17.71
CA GLN A 199 7.27 -12.16 18.37
C GLN A 199 7.26 -13.35 17.41
N TRP A 200 6.72 -13.18 16.20
CA TRP A 200 6.71 -14.20 15.16
C TRP A 200 8.13 -14.62 14.73
N LEU A 201 9.06 -13.65 14.60
CA LEU A 201 10.44 -13.93 14.23
C LEU A 201 11.17 -14.70 15.35
N GLY A 202 10.89 -14.36 16.60
CA GLY A 202 11.51 -14.97 17.78
C GLY A 202 12.93 -14.47 18.03
N LYS A 203 13.30 -14.43 19.32
CA LYS A 203 14.57 -13.84 19.81
C LYS A 203 15.82 -14.40 19.14
N ARG A 204 15.85 -15.71 18.83
CA ARG A 204 17.01 -16.37 18.21
C ARG A 204 17.30 -15.83 16.80
N ARG A 205 16.25 -15.67 15.97
CA ARG A 205 16.40 -15.15 14.59
C ARG A 205 16.59 -13.64 14.60
N ALA A 206 15.95 -12.91 15.52
CA ALA A 206 16.16 -11.48 15.69
C ALA A 206 17.64 -11.12 15.92
N ARG A 207 18.37 -11.93 16.70
CA ARG A 207 19.82 -11.73 16.95
C ARG A 207 20.71 -11.76 15.70
N SER A 208 20.28 -12.42 14.62
CA SER A 208 21.09 -12.43 13.38
C SER A 208 21.02 -11.10 12.62
N ILE A 209 20.01 -10.27 12.91
CA ILE A 209 19.81 -9.00 12.22
C ILE A 209 20.87 -8.01 12.69
N LYS A 210 21.64 -7.49 11.72
CA LYS A 210 22.73 -6.53 11.89
C LYS A 210 22.31 -5.12 11.50
N ALA A 211 21.33 -4.98 10.61
CA ALA A 211 20.82 -3.68 10.17
C ALA A 211 19.32 -3.73 9.88
N ALA A 212 18.64 -2.61 10.18
CA ALA A 212 17.24 -2.40 9.84
C ALA A 212 17.08 -1.07 9.11
N CYS A 213 16.57 -1.12 7.87
CA CYS A 213 16.27 0.04 7.06
C CYS A 213 14.79 0.40 7.21
N CYS A 214 14.47 1.61 7.65
CA CYS A 214 13.09 2.06 7.82
C CYS A 214 12.97 3.57 7.63
N ASP A 215 11.73 4.07 7.56
CA ASP A 215 11.46 5.51 7.65
C ASP A 215 11.74 6.05 9.08
N MET A 216 11.76 7.37 9.25
CA MET A 216 11.95 8.09 10.52
C MET A 216 10.75 8.03 11.46
N TRP A 217 9.87 7.04 11.30
CA TRP A 217 8.65 6.94 12.08
C TRP A 217 8.94 6.39 13.49
N ALA A 218 8.54 7.15 14.52
CA ALA A 218 8.95 6.92 15.90
C ALA A 218 8.52 5.54 16.46
N PRO A 219 7.29 5.04 16.21
CA PRO A 219 6.87 3.73 16.69
C PRO A 219 7.72 2.56 16.17
N TYR A 220 8.06 2.54 14.88
CA TYR A 220 8.98 1.54 14.34
C TYR A 220 10.37 1.65 14.96
N LEU A 221 10.89 2.87 15.11
CA LEU A 221 12.20 3.06 15.71
C LEU A 221 12.28 2.57 17.15
N LYS A 222 11.22 2.77 17.93
CA LYS A 222 11.13 2.27 19.30
C LYS A 222 11.12 0.73 19.31
N SER A 223 10.19 0.12 18.58
CA SER A 223 10.08 -1.35 18.48
C SER A 223 11.37 -2.01 17.99
N ILE A 224 12.01 -1.44 16.95
CA ILE A 224 13.29 -1.94 16.41
C ILE A 224 14.40 -1.84 17.44
N ARG A 225 14.53 -0.72 18.17
CA ARG A 225 15.58 -0.57 19.19
C ARG A 225 15.39 -1.51 20.37
N ASP A 226 14.14 -1.74 20.77
CA ASP A 226 13.81 -2.61 21.90
C ASP A 226 14.08 -4.09 21.57
N HIS A 227 13.77 -4.53 20.34
CA HIS A 227 13.93 -5.93 19.93
C HIS A 227 15.27 -6.25 19.26
N LEU A 228 15.94 -5.25 18.69
CA LEU A 228 17.21 -5.38 17.97
C LEU A 228 18.27 -4.37 18.49
N PRO A 229 18.66 -4.41 19.78
CA PRO A 229 19.63 -3.47 20.34
C PRO A 229 21.01 -3.55 19.67
N GLN A 230 21.35 -4.68 19.05
CA GLN A 230 22.59 -4.88 18.31
C GLN A 230 22.55 -4.35 16.87
N ALA A 231 21.36 -4.10 16.31
CA ALA A 231 21.21 -3.74 14.91
C ALA A 231 21.43 -2.24 14.69
N THR A 232 22.13 -1.90 13.61
CA THR A 232 22.24 -0.51 13.17
C THR A 232 20.97 -0.12 12.41
N VAL A 233 20.26 0.90 12.91
CA VAL A 233 19.15 1.50 12.17
C VAL A 233 19.70 2.38 11.05
N VAL A 234 19.22 2.16 9.83
CA VAL A 234 19.53 2.98 8.65
C VAL A 234 18.24 3.66 8.21
N PHE A 235 18.29 4.97 8.01
CA PHE A 235 17.13 5.68 7.49
C PHE A 235 17.10 5.61 5.97
N ASP A 236 15.91 5.35 5.42
CA ASP A 236 15.76 5.25 3.99
C ASP A 236 16.02 6.60 3.28
N ARG A 237 16.92 6.55 2.30
CA ARG A 237 17.36 7.71 1.52
C ARG A 237 16.18 8.40 0.81
N PHE A 238 15.26 7.62 0.25
CA PHE A 238 14.14 8.19 -0.51
C PHE A 238 13.26 9.06 0.38
N HIS A 239 12.85 8.57 1.56
CA HIS A 239 12.05 9.31 2.51
C HIS A 239 12.75 10.60 3.00
N ILE A 240 14.06 10.53 3.27
CA ILE A 240 14.87 11.73 3.63
C ILE A 240 14.83 12.76 2.51
N VAL A 241 15.09 12.34 1.27
CA VAL A 241 15.08 13.23 0.10
C VAL A 241 13.67 13.77 -0.15
N GLN A 242 12.63 12.98 0.07
CA GLN A 242 11.24 13.41 -0.05
C GLN A 242 10.89 14.49 0.98
N HIS A 243 11.32 14.35 2.24
CA HIS A 243 11.13 15.37 3.27
C HIS A 243 11.87 16.67 2.93
N LEU A 244 13.10 16.58 2.44
CA LEU A 244 13.86 17.75 1.99
C LEU A 244 13.20 18.45 0.80
N ASN A 245 12.73 17.67 -0.18
CA ASN A 245 11.98 18.19 -1.33
C ASN A 245 10.69 18.88 -0.89
N ARG A 246 9.98 18.32 0.10
CA ARG A 246 8.79 18.95 0.69
C ARG A 246 9.14 20.28 1.34
N ALA A 247 10.21 20.34 2.13
CA ALA A 247 10.67 21.59 2.74
C ALA A 247 11.01 22.67 1.69
N LEU A 248 11.65 22.30 0.56
CA LEU A 248 11.89 23.23 -0.54
C LEU A 248 10.59 23.70 -1.20
N ASP A 249 9.64 22.80 -1.44
CA ASP A 249 8.35 23.14 -2.01
C ASP A 249 7.54 24.04 -1.06
N ASP A 250 7.64 23.85 0.25
CA ASP A 250 7.00 24.71 1.25
C ASP A 250 7.59 26.12 1.23
N VAL A 251 8.93 26.27 1.17
CA VAL A 251 9.58 27.57 0.95
C VAL A 251 9.09 28.23 -0.33
N ARG A 252 8.99 27.47 -1.44
CA ARG A 252 8.45 27.97 -2.70
C ARG A 252 7.00 28.43 -2.55
N ARG A 253 6.15 27.67 -1.85
CA ARG A 253 4.74 28.02 -1.60
C ARG A 253 4.63 29.30 -0.77
N GLU A 254 5.44 29.46 0.27
CA GLU A 254 5.49 30.69 1.08
C GLU A 254 5.79 31.92 0.22
N GLU A 255 6.77 31.82 -0.68
CA GLU A 255 7.15 32.93 -1.57
C GLU A 255 6.08 33.19 -2.64
N VAL A 256 5.53 32.13 -3.27
CA VAL A 256 4.46 32.25 -4.25
C VAL A 256 3.20 32.89 -3.67
N LYS A 257 2.92 32.69 -2.37
CA LYS A 257 1.78 33.33 -1.69
C LYS A 257 1.91 34.86 -1.60
N LYS A 258 3.13 35.40 -1.65
CA LYS A 258 3.40 36.85 -1.58
C LYS A 258 3.28 37.54 -2.94
N LEU A 259 3.37 36.79 -4.03
CA LEU A 259 3.31 37.31 -5.40
C LEU A 259 1.87 37.47 -5.88
N LYS A 260 1.65 38.40 -6.82
CA LYS A 260 0.37 38.64 -7.51
C LYS A 260 0.54 38.56 -9.03
N GLY A 261 -0.57 38.45 -9.77
CA GLY A 261 -0.57 38.50 -11.24
C GLY A 261 0.29 37.43 -11.92
N GLU A 262 0.95 37.82 -13.02
CA GLU A 262 1.75 36.92 -13.86
C GLU A 262 2.95 36.30 -13.15
N GLU A 263 3.63 37.05 -12.28
CA GLU A 263 4.79 36.56 -11.51
C GLU A 263 4.43 35.35 -10.65
N ARG A 264 3.22 35.35 -10.06
CA ARG A 264 2.71 34.22 -9.28
C ARG A 264 2.53 32.97 -10.15
N ILE A 265 1.98 33.13 -11.36
CA ILE A 265 1.74 32.04 -12.30
C ILE A 265 3.08 31.46 -12.76
N ASP A 266 4.02 32.33 -13.13
CA ASP A 266 5.35 31.94 -13.57
C ASP A 266 6.11 31.19 -12.47
N MET A 267 6.07 31.67 -11.23
CA MET A 267 6.71 31.00 -10.09
C MET A 267 6.01 29.69 -9.66
N LYS A 268 4.73 29.49 -9.98
CA LYS A 268 4.08 28.17 -9.80
C LYS A 268 4.67 27.10 -10.72
N LYS A 269 5.08 27.48 -11.93
CA LYS A 269 5.63 26.57 -12.96
C LYS A 269 7.08 26.10 -12.66
N THR A 270 7.73 26.64 -11.63
CA THR A 270 9.14 26.33 -11.30
C THR A 270 9.32 25.09 -10.42
N ARG A 271 8.24 24.54 -9.83
CA ARG A 271 8.30 23.42 -8.87
C ARG A 271 9.17 22.25 -9.35
N TYR A 272 8.88 21.69 -10.52
CA TYR A 272 9.60 20.53 -11.01
C TYR A 272 11.06 20.84 -11.40
N ILE A 273 11.36 22.07 -11.82
CA ILE A 273 12.72 22.51 -12.12
C ILE A 273 13.57 22.48 -10.83
N LEU A 274 12.99 22.90 -9.71
CA LEU A 274 13.67 22.96 -8.41
C LEU A 274 13.80 21.60 -7.73
N LEU A 275 12.84 20.68 -7.94
CA LEU A 275 12.82 19.37 -7.29
C LEU A 275 13.66 18.32 -8.04
N LYS A 276 13.76 18.40 -9.36
CA LYS A 276 14.55 17.46 -10.16
C LYS A 276 16.04 17.53 -9.80
N ASN A 277 16.75 16.42 -10.03
CA ASN A 277 18.21 16.41 -10.03
C ASN A 277 18.71 17.24 -11.22
N PRO A 278 19.71 18.13 -11.05
CA PRO A 278 20.22 18.97 -12.13
C PRO A 278 20.70 18.20 -13.37
N ARG A 279 21.19 16.98 -13.17
CA ARG A 279 21.63 16.08 -14.26
C ARG A 279 20.47 15.64 -15.15
N ASN A 280 19.24 15.61 -14.62
CA ASN A 280 18.03 15.16 -15.30
C ASN A 280 17.20 16.31 -15.91
N LEU A 281 17.69 17.55 -15.83
CA LEU A 281 16.99 18.72 -16.39
C LEU A 281 17.14 18.78 -17.92
N LYS A 282 16.04 19.06 -18.61
CA LYS A 282 16.04 19.33 -20.05
C LYS A 282 16.77 20.66 -20.34
N PRO A 283 17.31 20.88 -21.56
CA PRO A 283 18.01 22.12 -21.90
C PRO A 283 17.21 23.41 -21.62
N LYS A 284 15.90 23.40 -21.89
CA LYS A 284 15.00 24.53 -21.58
C LYS A 284 14.86 24.75 -20.06
N GLU A 285 14.77 23.68 -19.28
CA GLU A 285 14.68 23.75 -17.82
C GLU A 285 16.00 24.24 -17.21
N LYS A 286 17.16 23.84 -17.76
CA LYS A 286 18.48 24.34 -17.34
C LYS A 286 18.60 25.85 -17.54
N ARG A 287 18.23 26.37 -18.72
CA ARG A 287 18.21 27.82 -18.98
C ARG A 287 17.33 28.57 -18.00
N ARG A 288 16.14 28.02 -17.73
CA ARG A 288 15.21 28.60 -16.77
C ARG A 288 15.77 28.60 -15.36
N LEU A 289 16.39 27.51 -14.92
CA LEU A 289 17.07 27.44 -13.63
C LEU A 289 18.21 28.46 -13.51
N SER A 290 19.04 28.60 -14.55
CA SER A 290 20.11 29.61 -14.58
C SER A 290 19.58 31.03 -14.41
N TYR A 291 18.42 31.34 -15.00
CA TYR A 291 17.75 32.62 -14.79
C TYR A 291 17.25 32.76 -13.34
N LEU A 292 16.58 31.73 -12.80
CA LEU A 292 16.08 31.77 -11.42
C LEU A 292 17.20 31.96 -10.40
N ILE A 293 18.36 31.32 -10.59
CA ILE A 293 19.53 31.44 -9.71
C ILE A 293 19.99 32.90 -9.62
N LYS A 294 19.95 33.66 -10.72
CA LYS A 294 20.34 35.08 -10.75
C LYS A 294 19.43 35.98 -9.91
N LEU A 295 18.18 35.58 -9.71
CA LEU A 295 17.22 36.33 -8.87
C LEU A 295 17.58 36.26 -7.38
N ASN A 296 18.47 35.34 -6.97
CA ASN A 296 19.00 35.18 -5.60
C ASN A 296 17.94 35.26 -4.48
N ASN A 297 16.77 34.66 -4.73
CA ASN A 297 15.65 34.72 -3.80
C ASN A 297 15.71 33.60 -2.73
N ARG A 298 14.78 33.64 -1.77
CA ARG A 298 14.67 32.64 -0.69
C ARG A 298 14.55 31.21 -1.20
N ILE A 299 13.88 31.01 -2.34
CA ILE A 299 13.69 29.70 -2.98
C ILE A 299 15.04 29.13 -3.45
N ILE A 300 15.89 29.97 -4.05
CA ILE A 300 17.21 29.56 -4.54
C ILE A 300 18.16 29.21 -3.41
N ARG A 301 18.10 29.94 -2.28
CA ARG A 301 18.82 29.53 -1.07
C ARG A 301 18.38 28.13 -0.60
N GLY A 302 17.08 27.86 -0.60
CA GLY A 302 16.55 26.53 -0.30
C GLY A 302 17.02 25.47 -1.30
N TYR A 303 17.06 25.80 -2.59
CA TYR A 303 17.56 24.93 -3.64
C TYR A 303 19.05 24.58 -3.44
N PHE A 304 19.91 25.56 -3.12
CA PHE A 304 21.31 25.29 -2.80
C PHE A 304 21.49 24.41 -1.57
N LEU A 305 20.67 24.61 -0.53
CA LEU A 305 20.66 23.69 0.62
C LEU A 305 20.28 22.28 0.20
N LYS A 306 19.28 22.12 -0.68
CA LYS A 306 18.86 20.81 -1.21
C LYS A 306 20.01 20.13 -1.98
N GLU A 307 20.62 20.83 -2.92
CA GLU A 307 21.73 20.31 -3.73
C GLU A 307 22.96 19.98 -2.88
N SER A 308 23.37 20.89 -1.99
CA SER A 308 24.47 20.63 -1.07
C SER A 308 24.18 19.44 -0.17
N PHE A 309 22.94 19.20 0.26
CA PHE A 309 22.59 18.00 1.02
C PHE A 309 22.83 16.72 0.21
N GLN A 310 22.48 16.68 -1.08
CA GLN A 310 22.62 15.50 -1.95
C GLN A 310 24.05 14.98 -2.03
N GLU A 311 25.06 15.86 -1.97
CA GLU A 311 26.47 15.47 -1.96
C GLU A 311 26.83 14.51 -0.81
N PHE A 312 26.04 14.49 0.28
CA PHE A 312 26.23 13.56 1.40
C PHE A 312 26.25 12.10 0.94
N TRP A 313 25.39 11.75 -0.03
CA TRP A 313 25.19 10.36 -0.44
C TRP A 313 26.42 9.75 -1.11
N ASP A 314 27.37 10.57 -1.56
CA ASP A 314 28.59 10.12 -2.23
C ASP A 314 29.76 9.87 -1.26
N TYR A 315 29.65 10.26 0.02
CA TYR A 315 30.72 10.09 1.01
C TYR A 315 30.90 8.62 1.44
N VAL A 316 32.13 8.12 1.37
CA VAL A 316 32.51 6.77 1.85
C VAL A 316 32.93 6.79 3.32
N SER A 317 33.69 7.82 3.74
CA SER A 317 34.16 7.93 5.12
C SER A 317 33.12 8.55 6.04
N ARG A 318 32.77 7.85 7.13
CA ARG A 318 31.82 8.34 8.15
C ARG A 318 32.24 9.68 8.75
N GLY A 319 33.52 9.84 9.10
CA GLY A 319 34.00 11.08 9.74
C GLY A 319 33.89 12.30 8.84
N TRP A 320 34.25 12.17 7.56
CA TRP A 320 34.10 13.24 6.58
C TRP A 320 32.63 13.55 6.30
N ALA A 321 31.79 12.51 6.19
CA ALA A 321 30.35 12.68 5.99
C ALA A 321 29.69 13.40 7.17
N GLU A 322 30.09 13.06 8.40
CA GLU A 322 29.62 13.72 9.62
C GLU A 322 30.05 15.18 9.67
N LYS A 323 31.31 15.49 9.36
CA LYS A 323 31.80 16.88 9.29
C LYS A 323 30.98 17.69 8.28
N LYS A 324 30.75 17.14 7.08
CA LYS A 324 29.93 17.76 6.04
C LYS A 324 28.47 17.95 6.50
N LEU A 325 27.85 16.95 7.12
CA LEU A 325 26.48 17.06 7.62
C LEU A 325 26.35 18.08 8.75
N LYS A 326 27.31 18.11 9.69
CA LYS A 326 27.34 19.12 10.76
C LYS A 326 27.45 20.53 10.19
N HIS A 327 28.32 20.72 9.20
CA HIS A 327 28.41 21.99 8.48
C HIS A 327 27.08 22.34 7.79
N TRP A 328 26.51 21.42 7.02
CA TRP A 328 25.22 21.63 6.36
C TRP A 328 24.10 21.97 7.35
N LEU A 329 24.04 21.28 8.50
CA LEU A 329 23.07 21.54 9.57
C LEU A 329 23.19 22.95 10.13
N TRP A 330 24.41 23.47 10.25
CA TRP A 330 24.66 24.84 10.67
C TRP A 330 24.10 25.83 9.64
N TRP A 331 24.40 25.66 8.34
CA TRP A 331 23.87 26.52 7.27
C TRP A 331 22.34 26.48 7.20
N ALA A 332 21.75 25.28 7.25
CA ALA A 332 20.30 25.11 7.19
C ALA A 332 19.61 25.79 8.39
N SER A 333 20.19 25.71 9.59
CA SER A 333 19.65 26.36 10.80
C SER A 333 19.68 27.89 10.71
N HIS A 334 20.68 28.47 10.04
CA HIS A 334 20.84 29.92 9.86
C HIS A 334 20.25 30.46 8.54
N SER A 335 19.57 29.62 7.77
CA SER A 335 19.08 29.95 6.42
C SER A 335 17.97 31.01 6.37
N ARG A 336 17.31 31.29 7.51
CA ARG A 336 16.06 32.08 7.60
C ARG A 336 14.90 31.47 6.77
N LEU A 337 14.93 30.15 6.56
CA LEU A 337 13.89 29.37 5.88
C LEU A 337 13.32 28.35 6.88
N GLU A 338 12.14 28.62 7.43
CA GLU A 338 11.57 27.80 8.51
C GLU A 338 11.38 26.32 8.11
N PRO A 339 10.88 26.00 6.91
CA PRO A 339 10.77 24.60 6.48
C PRO A 339 12.13 23.87 6.44
N MET A 340 13.21 24.56 6.08
CA MET A 340 14.57 23.99 6.06
C MET A 340 15.13 23.80 7.47
N LYS A 341 14.83 24.72 8.40
CA LYS A 341 15.23 24.55 9.81
C LYS A 341 14.54 23.35 10.44
N GLU A 342 13.24 23.14 10.17
CA GLU A 342 12.50 21.98 10.67
C GLU A 342 13.05 20.66 10.13
N PHE A 343 13.38 20.62 8.83
CA PHE A 343 14.07 19.47 8.26
C PHE A 343 15.45 19.26 8.90
N ALA A 344 16.23 20.32 9.14
CA ALA A 344 17.52 20.21 9.83
C ALA A 344 17.39 19.69 11.28
N LYS A 345 16.37 20.11 12.04
CA LYS A 345 16.06 19.57 13.37
C LYS A 345 15.77 18.07 13.30
N ARG A 346 15.03 17.62 12.27
CA ARG A 346 14.77 16.19 12.04
C ARG A 346 16.06 15.42 11.74
N VAL A 347 16.88 15.91 10.81
CA VAL A 347 18.18 15.29 10.48
C VAL A 347 19.07 15.21 11.72
N ARG A 348 19.11 16.25 12.56
CA ARG A 348 19.91 16.28 13.80
C ARG A 348 19.48 15.20 14.80
N ARG A 349 18.17 14.99 15.00
CA ARG A 349 17.64 13.94 15.89
C ARG A 349 17.96 12.52 15.41
N HIS A 350 18.22 12.35 14.13
CA HIS A 350 18.38 11.06 13.46
C HIS A 350 19.78 10.87 12.85
N LEU A 351 20.76 11.68 13.28
CA LEU A 351 22.06 11.81 12.63
C LEU A 351 22.80 10.48 12.49
N ASP A 352 22.84 9.66 13.54
CA ASP A 352 23.54 8.37 13.52
C ASP A 352 22.97 7.39 12.50
N GLY A 353 21.63 7.32 12.38
CA GLY A 353 20.99 6.44 11.40
C GLY A 353 21.13 6.93 9.97
N ILE A 354 21.32 8.25 9.77
CA ILE A 354 21.64 8.82 8.45
C ILE A 354 23.10 8.50 8.10
N LEU A 355 24.02 8.69 9.05
CA LEU A 355 25.45 8.39 8.88
C LEU A 355 25.71 6.89 8.63
N ALA A 356 24.85 6.01 9.13
CA ALA A 356 24.91 4.58 8.87
C ALA A 356 24.89 4.24 7.36
N TRP A 357 24.34 5.13 6.52
CA TRP A 357 24.40 5.02 5.06
C TRP A 357 25.82 4.84 4.53
N THR A 358 26.80 5.58 5.08
CA THR A 358 28.19 5.58 4.59
C THR A 358 28.82 4.19 4.59
N LYS A 359 28.47 3.37 5.58
CA LYS A 359 28.97 2.00 5.76
C LYS A 359 28.07 0.94 5.12
N LEU A 360 26.75 1.04 5.34
CA LEU A 360 25.83 -0.03 4.99
C LEU A 360 25.31 0.06 3.55
N ARG A 361 25.11 1.29 3.02
CA ARG A 361 24.64 1.52 1.64
C ARG A 361 23.33 0.78 1.30
N VAL A 362 22.49 0.56 2.30
CA VAL A 362 21.20 -0.12 2.18
C VAL A 362 20.09 0.92 2.09
N SER A 363 19.17 0.77 1.13
CA SER A 363 17.95 1.57 0.99
C SER A 363 16.77 0.69 0.61
N ASN A 364 15.57 1.16 0.96
CA ASN A 364 14.31 0.59 0.48
C ASN A 364 14.09 0.83 -1.03
N GLY A 365 15.02 1.45 -1.78
CA GLY A 365 14.89 1.63 -3.22
C GLY A 365 14.73 0.32 -4.00
N ALA A 366 15.36 -0.79 -3.56
CA ALA A 366 15.08 -2.11 -4.13
C ALA A 366 13.66 -2.61 -3.82
N LEU A 367 13.06 -2.13 -2.72
CA LEU A 367 11.69 -2.39 -2.33
C LEU A 367 10.68 -1.50 -3.05
N GLU A 368 11.08 -0.39 -3.68
CA GLU A 368 10.18 0.44 -4.48
C GLU A 368 9.52 -0.39 -5.59
N GLY A 369 10.30 -1.24 -6.26
CA GLY A 369 9.77 -2.21 -7.22
C GLY A 369 8.79 -3.21 -6.59
N MET A 370 9.01 -3.60 -5.33
CA MET A 370 8.11 -4.50 -4.61
C MET A 370 6.83 -3.81 -4.15
N ASN A 371 6.92 -2.61 -3.59
CA ASN A 371 5.78 -1.79 -3.24
C ASN A 371 4.95 -1.45 -4.48
N ASN A 372 5.59 -1.20 -5.62
CA ASN A 372 4.90 -1.00 -6.90
C ASN A 372 4.22 -2.30 -7.36
N LYS A 373 4.83 -3.48 -7.17
CA LYS A 373 4.15 -4.76 -7.40
C LYS A 373 2.96 -4.96 -6.47
N VAL A 374 3.08 -4.63 -5.19
CA VAL A 374 1.97 -4.71 -4.21
C VAL A 374 0.83 -3.77 -4.62
N LYS A 375 1.14 -2.52 -5.00
CA LYS A 375 0.15 -1.58 -5.55
C LYS A 375 -0.47 -2.13 -6.84
N LEU A 376 0.33 -2.73 -7.72
CA LEU A 376 -0.17 -3.34 -8.95
C LEU A 376 -1.09 -4.52 -8.66
N VAL A 377 -0.82 -5.34 -7.63
CA VAL A 377 -1.74 -6.40 -7.17
C VAL A 377 -3.07 -5.78 -6.76
N SER A 378 -3.06 -4.70 -5.98
CA SER A 378 -4.29 -3.97 -5.64
C SER A 378 -4.97 -3.36 -6.87
N HIS A 379 -4.23 -2.78 -7.81
CA HIS A 379 -4.80 -2.12 -9.00
C HIS A 379 -5.37 -3.12 -10.01
N ARG A 380 -4.67 -4.23 -10.25
CA ARG A 380 -5.19 -5.36 -11.06
C ARG A 380 -6.45 -5.92 -10.46
N ALA A 381 -6.52 -5.89 -9.13
CA ALA A 381 -7.70 -6.28 -8.42
C ALA A 381 -8.74 -5.19 -8.26
N PHE A 382 -8.58 -3.99 -8.81
CA PHE A 382 -9.44 -2.85 -8.49
C PHE A 382 -9.64 -2.54 -6.98
N GLY A 383 -8.98 -3.25 -6.06
CA GLY A 383 -9.17 -3.17 -4.62
C GLY A 383 -9.64 -4.51 -4.05
N PHE A 384 -9.27 -4.81 -2.80
CA PHE A 384 -9.71 -6.04 -2.12
C PHE A 384 -10.76 -5.71 -1.06
N ARG A 385 -11.84 -6.51 -0.95
CA ARG A 385 -12.84 -6.40 0.14
C ARG A 385 -12.26 -6.86 1.50
N ASN A 386 -11.56 -8.00 1.53
CA ASN A 386 -10.93 -8.56 2.75
C ASN A 386 -9.40 -8.28 2.84
N VAL A 387 -8.91 -7.87 4.02
CA VAL A 387 -7.47 -7.61 4.28
C VAL A 387 -6.65 -8.89 4.13
N ASP A 388 -7.15 -10.00 4.64
CA ASP A 388 -6.41 -11.26 4.68
C ASP A 388 -6.20 -11.83 3.28
N ASN A 389 -7.17 -11.63 2.38
CA ASN A 389 -7.03 -11.96 0.96
C ASN A 389 -6.00 -11.06 0.26
N TYR A 390 -5.96 -9.78 0.60
CA TYR A 390 -4.92 -8.89 0.09
C TYR A 390 -3.54 -9.34 0.57
N ILE A 391 -3.39 -9.65 1.86
CA ILE A 391 -2.14 -10.17 2.44
C ILE A 391 -1.71 -11.47 1.74
N ALA A 392 -2.64 -12.41 1.53
CA ALA A 392 -2.36 -13.67 0.83
C ALA A 392 -1.83 -13.44 -0.59
N ASN A 393 -2.44 -12.52 -1.34
CA ASN A 393 -2.00 -12.14 -2.68
C ASN A 393 -0.64 -11.44 -2.68
N ILE A 394 -0.39 -10.57 -1.70
CA ILE A 394 0.94 -9.95 -1.52
C ILE A 394 2.00 -11.03 -1.28
N PHE A 395 1.73 -12.02 -0.42
CA PHE A 395 2.63 -13.14 -0.21
C PHE A 395 2.84 -13.97 -1.48
N HIS A 396 1.77 -14.31 -2.20
CA HIS A 396 1.85 -15.06 -3.44
C HIS A 396 2.75 -14.36 -4.48
N CYS A 397 2.56 -13.05 -4.69
CA CYS A 397 3.30 -12.30 -5.71
C CYS A 397 4.71 -11.86 -5.27
N CYS A 398 4.93 -11.57 -3.98
CA CYS A 398 6.15 -10.88 -3.51
C CYS A 398 7.05 -11.73 -2.60
N ALA A 399 6.56 -12.86 -2.07
CA ALA A 399 7.32 -13.68 -1.12
C ALA A 399 8.11 -14.82 -1.75
N ASN A 400 8.05 -14.99 -3.08
CA ASN A 400 8.78 -16.02 -3.85
C ASN A 400 8.70 -17.39 -3.15
N LEU A 401 7.47 -17.86 -2.93
CA LEU A 401 7.17 -19.09 -2.22
C LEU A 401 7.54 -20.29 -3.09
N PRO A 402 8.10 -21.37 -2.51
CA PRO A 402 8.29 -22.61 -3.26
C PRO A 402 6.91 -23.15 -3.67
N ILE A 403 6.79 -23.53 -4.94
CA ILE A 403 5.61 -24.19 -5.50
C ILE A 403 5.48 -25.58 -4.89
#